data_AF-A0A1X7TTM1-F1
#
_entry.id   AF-A0A1X7TTM1-F1
#
_cell.length_a   1.000
_cell.length_b   1.000
_cell.length_c   1.000
_cell.angle_alpha   90.00
_cell.angle_beta   90.00
_cell.angle_gamma   90.00
#
_symmetry.space_group_name_H-M   'P 1'
#
loop_
_entity.id
_entity.type
_entity.pdbx_description
1 polymer ?
#
loop_
_entity_poly.entity_id
_entity_poly.type
_entity_poly.pdbx_seq_one_letter_code
_entity_poly.pdbx_strand_id
1 'polypeptide(L)' 'MLQRGENGLLSPRRNHSYYAQVQKEMAILNVDWCDFVVYSKDTVIVDHIVRDFDY' A
#
# COMPACT_ATOMS: atom_id res chain seq x y z
N MET A 1 -5.27 0.83 9.63
CA MET A 1 -5.35 0.27 8.28
C MET A 1 -5.03 1.32 7.21
N LEU A 2 -5.92 2.29 6.92
CA LEU A 2 -5.67 3.35 5.93
C LEU A 2 -5.49 4.74 6.58
N GLN A 3 -4.85 5.66 5.87
CA GLN A 3 -4.78 7.09 6.14
C GLN A 3 -5.14 7.88 4.88
N ARG A 4 -5.75 9.05 5.05
CA ARG A 4 -6.03 9.96 3.95
C ARG A 4 -4.82 10.86 3.72
N GLY A 5 -4.27 10.83 2.50
CA GLY A 5 -3.21 11.72 2.07
C GLY A 5 -3.72 13.12 1.75
N GLU A 6 -2.79 14.07 1.59
CA GLU A 6 -3.10 15.46 1.23
C GLU A 6 -3.76 15.58 -0.16
N ASN A 7 -3.47 14.63 -1.05
CA ASN A 7 -4.12 14.46 -2.35
C ASN A 7 -5.56 13.91 -2.26
N GLY A 8 -6.05 13.64 -1.05
CA GLY A 8 -7.38 13.10 -0.80
C GLY A 8 -7.52 11.59 -1.00
N LEU A 9 -6.47 10.89 -1.47
CA LEU A 9 -6.43 9.44 -1.66
C LEU A 9 -6.21 8.71 -0.34
N LEU A 10 -6.70 7.47 -0.25
CA LEU A 10 -6.42 6.61 0.91
C LEU A 10 -5.20 5.75 0.62
N SER A 11 -4.24 5.78 1.54
CA SER A 11 -3.02 4.98 1.51
C SER A 11 -2.92 4.10 2.76
N PRO A 12 -2.24 2.94 2.70
CA PRO A 12 -1.91 2.17 3.89
C PRO A 12 -1.07 3.02 4.87
N ARG A 13 -1.37 2.92 6.17
CA ARG A 13 -0.49 3.53 7.18
C ARG A 13 0.84 2.78 7.22
N ARG A 14 1.96 3.50 7.18
CA ARG A 14 3.31 2.89 7.21
C ARG A 14 3.58 2.08 8.47
N ASN A 15 2.94 2.43 9.58
CA ASN A 15 3.04 1.73 10.87
C ASN A 15 2.02 0.58 11.04
N HIS A 16 1.36 0.14 9.97
CA HIS A 16 0.36 -0.92 10.00
C HIS A 16 0.88 -2.23 9.39
N SER A 17 0.43 -3.36 9.91
CA SER A 17 0.86 -4.70 9.47
C SER A 17 0.71 -4.94 7.97
N TYR A 18 -0.35 -4.44 7.34
CA TYR A 18 -0.54 -4.54 5.89
C TYR A 18 0.56 -3.86 5.07
N TYR A 19 1.07 -2.70 5.52
CA TYR A 19 2.19 -2.07 4.84
C TYR A 19 3.44 -2.95 4.95
N ALA A 20 3.65 -3.56 6.12
CA ALA A 20 4.75 -4.52 6.33
C ALA A 20 4.67 -5.74 5.41
N GLN A 21 3.47 -6.28 5.25
CA GLN A 21 3.21 -7.42 4.40
C GLN A 21 3.55 -7.09 2.95
N VAL A 22 3.02 -5.97 2.42
CA VAL A 22 3.24 -5.56 1.04
C VAL A 22 4.71 -5.30 0.75
N GLN A 23 5.43 -4.63 1.65
CA GLN A 23 6.88 -4.42 1.48
C GLN A 23 7.67 -5.74 1.44
N LYS A 24 7.34 -6.70 2.32
CA LYS A 24 7.98 -8.02 2.34
C LYS A 24 7.65 -8.86 1.11
N GLU A 25 6.42 -8.82 0.63
CA GLU A 25 6.01 -9.52 -0.59
C GLU A 25 6.75 -8.96 -1.81
N MET A 26 6.84 -7.64 -1.94
CA MET A 26 7.65 -7.01 -3.01
C MET A 26 9.13 -7.38 -2.90
N ALA A 27 9.68 -7.48 -1.68
CA ALA A 27 11.05 -7.90 -1.46
C ALA A 27 11.32 -9.35 -1.88
N ILE A 28 10.40 -10.27 -1.57
CA ILE A 28 10.49 -11.69 -1.94
C ILE A 28 10.37 -11.86 -3.46
N LEU A 29 9.44 -11.14 -4.09
CA LEU A 29 9.18 -11.23 -5.54
C LEU A 29 10.17 -10.43 -6.39
N ASN A 30 11.02 -9.62 -5.75
CA ASN A 30 11.95 -8.71 -6.39
C ASN A 30 11.26 -7.77 -7.40
N VAL A 31 10.20 -7.11 -6.96
CA VAL A 31 9.48 -6.07 -7.72
C VAL A 31 9.62 -4.71 -7.03
N ASP A 32 9.61 -3.64 -7.82
CA ASP A 32 9.86 -2.28 -7.32
C ASP A 32 8.60 -1.55 -6.87
N TRP A 33 7.42 -2.06 -7.23
CA TRP A 33 6.14 -1.47 -6.89
C TRP A 33 5.01 -2.49 -6.97
N CYS A 34 3.88 -2.16 -6.35
CA CYS A 34 2.61 -2.85 -6.55
C CYS A 34 1.43 -1.88 -6.38
N ASP A 35 0.31 -2.19 -7.02
CA ASP A 35 -0.95 -1.50 -6.75
C ASP A 35 -1.66 -2.14 -5.56
N PHE A 36 -1.91 -1.33 -4.52
CA PHE A 36 -2.68 -1.72 -3.35
C PHE A 36 -4.15 -1.36 -3.55
N VAL A 37 -4.99 -2.38 -3.73
CA VAL A 37 -6.41 -2.21 -4.02
C VAL A 37 -7.24 -2.39 -2.75
N VAL A 38 -8.04 -1.38 -2.41
CA VAL A 38 -9.08 -1.45 -1.37
C VAL A 38 -10.44 -1.43 -2.06
N TYR A 39 -11.20 -2.49 -1.85
CA TYR A 39 -12.54 -2.64 -2.40
C TYR A 39 -13.59 -2.63 -1.29
N SER A 40 -14.66 -1.87 -1.50
CA SER A 40 -15.90 -1.95 -0.75
C SER A 40 -17.09 -1.95 -1.71
N LYS A 41 -18.30 -2.14 -1.18
CA LYS A 41 -19.53 -2.06 -1.99
C LYS A 41 -19.71 -0.70 -2.67
N ASP A 42 -19.21 0.37 -2.04
CA ASP A 42 -19.48 1.75 -2.44
C ASP A 42 -18.29 2.39 -3.18
N THR A 43 -17.10 1.83 -3.05
CA THR A 43 -15.89 2.43 -3.62
C THR A 43 -14.78 1.44 -3.91
N VAL A 44 -13.96 1.78 -4.89
CA VAL A 44 -12.68 1.12 -5.18
C VAL A 44 -11.60 2.17 -5.10
N ILE A 45 -10.56 1.89 -4.33
CA ILE A 45 -9.40 2.76 -4.18
C ILE A 45 -8.19 1.96 -4.60
N VAL A 46 -7.36 2.56 -5.44
CA VAL A 46 -6.08 2.00 -5.87
C VAL A 46 -5.00 2.98 -5.45
N ASP A 47 -4.02 2.48 -4.69
CA ASP A 47 -2.86 3.24 -4.28
C ASP A 47 -1.59 2.60 -4.82
N HIS A 48 -0.71 3.40 -5.44
CA HIS A 48 0.52 2.91 -6.03
C HIS A 48 1.63 2.91 -4.97
N ILE A 49 2.01 1.71 -4.51
CA ILE A 49 3.01 1.54 -3.45
C ILE A 49 4.35 1.22 -4.09
N VAL A 50 5.33 2.07 -3.82
CA VAL A 50 6.73 1.83 -4.19
C VAL A 50 7.40 1.01 -3.08
N ARG A 51 8.28 0.10 -3.48
CA ARG A 51 9.12 -0.64 -2.57
C ARG A 51 10.04 0.31 -1.81
N ASP A 52 10.00 0.17 -0.49
CA ASP A 52 10.91 0.79 0.45
C ASP A 52 12.06 -0.19 0.69
N PHE A 53 13.23 0.11 0.11
CA PHE A 53 14.40 -0.75 0.20
C PHE A 53 15.02 -0.79 1.61
N ASP A 54 14.61 0.13 2.48
CA ASP A 54 15.08 0.25 3.87
C ASP A 54 14.07 -0.36 4.87
N TYR A 55 12.99 -0.98 4.39
CA TYR A 55 11.94 -1.59 5.20
C TYR A 55 12.29 -2.97 5.76
#